data_AF-A0A822FNB1-F1
#
_entry.id   AF-A0A822FNB1-F1
#
_cell.length_a   1.000
_cell.length_b   1.000
_cell.length_c   1.000
_cell.angle_alpha   90.00
_cell.angle_beta   90.00
_cell.angle_gamma   90.00
#
_symmetry.space_group_name_H-M   'P 1'
#
loop_
_entity.id
_entity.type
_entity.pdbx_description
1 polymer ?
#
loop_
_entity_poly.entity_id
_entity_poly.type
_entity_poly.pdbx_seq_one_letter_code
_entity_poly.pdbx_strand_id
1 'polypeptide(L)'
;MADAWPIVPPYFKGRFSNGPVWIEKIGISNIKNYAYGGATTDNDFIQGYTASDTIPVPGVRQQIEIYLNQTNITIVNSIRTLYVIRAGGNDYYFNKTISPSRVVDSILNCVKDLLKIGAKHILIMNQSPTQTMPFIQTQEQIVYYTSRTIYHNNNLSAGITKLDYNHKQVTLYLFDVYSFILKIINNHENYSLNIKDHCWNVLNGNVTILCSNPESYVYIDQYHFTARIHELIGDAVRQFLLTSSGITISSYSISIIL
;
A
#
# COMPACT_ATOMS: atom_id res chain seq x y z
N MET A 1 -8.56 -25.16 5.72
CA MET A 1 -8.17 -23.74 5.62
C MET A 1 -7.44 -23.38 6.90
N ALA A 2 -6.15 -23.70 6.98
CA ALA A 2 -5.29 -23.36 8.13
C ALA A 2 -4.39 -22.15 7.83
N ASP A 3 -4.52 -21.55 6.62
CA ASP A 3 -3.55 -20.62 6.03
C ASP A 3 -4.14 -19.24 5.72
N ALA A 4 -5.39 -18.95 6.14
CA ALA A 4 -6.01 -17.64 5.91
C ALA A 4 -5.54 -16.64 6.98
N TRP A 5 -4.70 -15.69 6.58
CA TRP A 5 -4.17 -14.63 7.43
C TRP A 5 -4.56 -13.24 6.90
N PRO A 6 -4.86 -12.25 7.78
CA PRO A 6 -4.87 -12.33 9.23
C PRO A 6 -6.06 -13.12 9.78
N ILE A 7 -5.93 -13.56 11.04
CA ILE A 7 -6.95 -14.37 11.72
C ILE A 7 -8.25 -13.57 11.85
N VAL A 8 -9.34 -14.14 11.38
CA VAL A 8 -10.68 -13.57 11.47
C VAL A 8 -11.53 -14.37 12.47
N PRO A 9 -12.33 -13.74 13.33
CA PRO A 9 -12.28 -12.33 13.79
C PRO A 9 -11.07 -12.04 14.72
N PRO A 10 -10.73 -10.76 15.02
CA PRO A 10 -11.50 -9.53 14.75
C PRO A 10 -11.11 -8.77 13.49
N TYR A 11 -10.07 -9.17 12.77
CA TYR A 11 -9.77 -8.60 11.46
C TYR A 11 -10.94 -8.77 10.50
N PHE A 12 -11.22 -7.75 9.68
CA PHE A 12 -12.40 -7.72 8.84
C PHE A 12 -12.16 -8.54 7.57
N LYS A 13 -12.78 -9.73 7.45
CA LYS A 13 -12.79 -10.53 6.21
C LYS A 13 -11.41 -10.68 5.56
N GLY A 14 -10.36 -10.92 6.35
CA GLY A 14 -8.98 -11.09 5.88
C GLY A 14 -8.26 -9.79 5.53
N ARG A 15 -8.81 -8.62 5.87
CA ARG A 15 -8.08 -7.34 5.78
C ARG A 15 -7.30 -7.14 7.07
N PHE A 16 -6.09 -6.60 6.96
CA PHE A 16 -5.32 -6.07 8.09
C PHE A 16 -5.91 -4.74 8.58
N SER A 17 -7.20 -4.74 8.92
CA SER A 17 -7.94 -3.62 9.49
C SER A 17 -9.24 -4.10 10.13
N ASN A 18 -9.95 -3.21 10.82
CA ASN A 18 -11.27 -3.45 11.40
C ASN A 18 -12.44 -3.24 10.41
N GLY A 19 -12.13 -2.99 9.14
CA GLY A 19 -13.12 -2.76 8.08
C GLY A 19 -12.50 -2.83 6.68
N PRO A 20 -13.23 -2.37 5.64
CA PRO A 20 -12.71 -2.30 4.28
C PRO A 20 -11.45 -1.42 4.18
N VAL A 21 -10.51 -1.79 3.31
CA VAL A 21 -9.28 -1.01 3.08
C VAL A 21 -9.48 0.05 1.99
N TRP A 22 -8.55 1.01 1.92
CA TRP A 22 -8.68 2.23 1.11
C TRP A 22 -9.05 2.00 -0.36
N ILE A 23 -8.53 0.94 -0.98
CA ILE A 23 -8.81 0.64 -2.39
C ILE A 23 -10.27 0.22 -2.60
N GLU A 24 -10.93 -0.34 -1.59
CA GLU A 24 -12.35 -0.71 -1.64
C GLU A 24 -13.25 0.53 -1.54
N LYS A 25 -12.67 1.71 -1.26
CA LYS A 25 -13.37 2.99 -1.07
C LYS A 25 -13.21 3.95 -2.25
N ILE A 26 -12.31 3.69 -3.20
CA ILE A 26 -12.09 4.62 -4.34
C ILE A 26 -13.24 4.62 -5.37
N GLY A 27 -14.22 3.71 -5.26
CA GLY A 27 -15.42 3.71 -6.09
C GLY A 27 -15.30 2.95 -7.41
N ILE A 28 -14.33 2.03 -7.55
CA ILE A 28 -14.21 1.11 -8.68
C ILE A 28 -14.83 -0.24 -8.29
N SER A 29 -15.83 -0.69 -9.05
CA SER A 29 -16.69 -1.81 -8.66
C SER A 29 -16.09 -3.20 -8.90
N ASN A 30 -15.13 -3.35 -9.81
CA ASN A 30 -14.46 -4.62 -10.08
C ASN A 30 -12.98 -4.53 -9.67
N ILE A 31 -12.65 -5.07 -8.50
CA ILE A 31 -11.29 -5.07 -7.97
C ILE A 31 -10.72 -6.48 -8.08
N LYS A 32 -9.62 -6.63 -8.82
CA LYS A 32 -8.78 -7.82 -8.80
C LYS A 32 -7.59 -7.53 -7.88
N ASN A 33 -7.63 -8.10 -6.68
CA ASN A 33 -6.61 -7.85 -5.66
C ASN A 33 -5.60 -9.00 -5.62
N TYR A 34 -4.36 -8.73 -6.03
CA TYR A 34 -3.24 -9.66 -5.89
C TYR A 34 -2.34 -9.32 -4.70
N ALA A 35 -2.65 -8.26 -3.94
CA ALA A 35 -1.84 -7.83 -2.81
C ALA A 35 -1.91 -8.82 -1.63
N TYR A 36 -0.73 -9.14 -1.11
CA TYR A 36 -0.56 -9.93 0.12
C TYR A 36 -0.03 -9.06 1.25
N GLY A 37 -0.60 -9.19 2.44
CA GLY A 37 -0.01 -8.59 3.63
C GLY A 37 1.35 -9.22 3.91
N GLY A 38 2.36 -8.38 4.13
CA GLY A 38 3.75 -8.82 4.29
C GLY A 38 4.55 -8.92 2.98
N ALA A 39 3.94 -8.65 1.83
CA ALA A 39 4.66 -8.61 0.56
C ALA A 39 5.76 -7.54 0.55
N THR A 40 6.95 -7.94 0.09
CA THR A 40 8.06 -7.06 -0.27
C THR A 40 7.94 -6.65 -1.74
N THR A 41 8.84 -5.79 -2.23
CA THR A 41 8.83 -5.43 -3.65
C THR A 41 9.19 -6.60 -4.56
N ASP A 42 10.08 -7.50 -4.12
CA ASP A 42 10.53 -8.63 -4.92
C ASP A 42 11.18 -9.73 -4.04
N ASN A 43 10.70 -10.96 -4.18
CA ASN A 43 11.22 -12.11 -3.42
C ASN A 43 12.62 -12.56 -3.86
N ASP A 44 13.09 -12.17 -5.05
CA ASP A 44 14.43 -12.53 -5.52
C ASP A 44 15.55 -11.97 -4.63
N PHE A 45 15.27 -10.92 -3.85
CA PHE A 45 16.24 -10.38 -2.89
C PHE A 45 15.76 -10.23 -1.46
N ILE A 46 14.46 -10.10 -1.20
CA ILE A 46 13.90 -10.18 0.16
C ILE A 46 12.58 -10.95 0.08
N GLN A 47 12.54 -12.16 0.64
CA GLN A 47 11.29 -12.91 0.80
C GLN A 47 10.34 -12.16 1.76
N GLY A 48 9.12 -11.91 1.32
CA GLY A 48 8.05 -11.39 2.17
C GLY A 48 7.35 -12.51 2.94
N TYR A 49 6.88 -12.20 4.14
CA TYR A 49 6.16 -13.16 4.98
C TYR A 49 4.93 -12.55 5.64
N THR A 50 3.94 -13.40 5.93
CA THR A 50 2.83 -13.11 6.83
C THR A 50 2.84 -14.09 8.01
N ALA A 51 1.85 -13.98 8.90
CA ALA A 51 1.71 -14.86 10.06
C ALA A 51 2.91 -14.88 11.00
N SER A 52 3.29 -13.70 11.51
CA SER A 52 4.48 -13.54 12.36
C SER A 52 5.73 -14.14 11.70
N ASP A 53 5.90 -13.82 10.43
CA ASP A 53 7.05 -14.17 9.60
C ASP A 53 7.24 -15.67 9.31
N THR A 54 6.14 -16.44 9.32
CA THR A 54 6.19 -17.90 9.12
C THR A 54 5.65 -18.38 7.78
N ILE A 55 4.77 -17.61 7.12
CA ILE A 55 4.15 -17.99 5.85
C ILE A 55 4.70 -17.09 4.74
N PRO A 56 5.46 -17.63 3.76
CA PRO A 56 5.99 -16.81 2.67
C PRO A 56 4.86 -16.31 1.76
N VAL A 57 4.97 -15.08 1.30
CA VAL A 57 4.01 -14.44 0.39
C VAL A 57 4.71 -13.83 -0.83
N PRO A 58 4.04 -13.80 -2.01
CA PRO A 58 4.65 -13.26 -3.23
C PRO A 58 4.92 -11.75 -3.09
N GLY A 59 6.11 -11.32 -3.48
CA GLY A 59 6.44 -9.91 -3.66
C GLY A 59 5.71 -9.31 -4.86
N VAL A 60 5.73 -7.98 -5.02
CA VAL A 60 5.03 -7.28 -6.12
C VAL A 60 5.40 -7.84 -7.49
N ARG A 61 6.68 -8.13 -7.72
CA ARG A 61 7.16 -8.72 -8.97
C ARG A 61 6.50 -10.08 -9.24
N GLN A 62 6.43 -10.95 -8.24
CA GLN A 62 5.74 -12.25 -8.35
C GLN A 62 4.21 -12.10 -8.43
N GLN A 63 3.61 -11.08 -7.81
CA GLN A 63 2.19 -10.78 -7.97
C GLN A 63 1.85 -10.37 -9.41
N ILE A 64 2.74 -9.62 -10.08
CA ILE A 64 2.63 -9.33 -11.53
C ILE A 64 2.70 -10.63 -12.33
N GLU A 65 3.62 -11.54 -12.03
CA GLU A 65 3.71 -12.84 -12.72
C GLU A 65 2.44 -13.67 -12.54
N ILE A 66 1.89 -13.72 -11.32
CA ILE A 66 0.60 -14.39 -11.04
C ILE A 66 -0.52 -13.75 -11.87
N TYR A 67 -0.60 -12.42 -11.92
CA TYR A 67 -1.58 -11.71 -12.74
C TYR A 67 -1.46 -12.09 -14.23
N LEU A 68 -0.24 -12.10 -14.77
CA LEU A 68 0.02 -12.45 -16.17
C LEU A 68 -0.33 -13.91 -16.49
N ASN A 69 -0.10 -14.81 -15.55
CA ASN A 69 -0.45 -16.23 -15.72
C ASN A 69 -1.97 -16.47 -15.66
N GLN A 70 -2.70 -15.65 -14.89
CA GLN A 70 -4.15 -15.81 -14.69
C GLN A 70 -5.00 -14.94 -15.63
N THR A 71 -4.38 -14.03 -16.38
CA THR A 71 -5.10 -13.06 -17.23
C THR A 71 -4.59 -13.10 -18.65
N ASN A 72 -5.50 -13.29 -19.62
CA ASN A 72 -5.19 -13.04 -21.02
C ASN A 72 -5.08 -11.53 -21.26
N ILE A 73 -3.85 -11.00 -21.30
CA ILE A 73 -3.59 -9.56 -21.43
C ILE A 73 -4.09 -8.97 -22.75
N THR A 74 -4.31 -9.79 -23.78
CA THR A 74 -4.73 -9.30 -25.12
C THR A 74 -6.17 -8.80 -25.13
N ILE A 75 -6.99 -9.24 -24.16
CA ILE A 75 -8.39 -8.84 -24.02
C ILE A 75 -8.61 -7.79 -22.92
N VAL A 76 -7.56 -7.39 -22.21
CA VAL A 76 -7.65 -6.38 -21.15
C VAL A 76 -7.80 -5.00 -21.79
N ASN A 77 -8.89 -4.31 -21.46
CA ASN A 77 -9.08 -2.92 -21.87
C ASN A 77 -8.19 -2.01 -21.00
N SER A 78 -6.98 -1.74 -21.46
CA SER A 78 -5.97 -0.97 -20.71
C SER A 78 -6.35 0.50 -20.50
N ILE A 79 -7.21 1.07 -21.35
CA ILE A 79 -7.75 2.44 -21.19
C ILE A 79 -8.70 2.50 -20.00
N ARG A 80 -9.36 1.38 -19.67
CA ARG A 80 -10.33 1.29 -18.56
C ARG A 80 -9.80 0.53 -17.34
N THR A 81 -8.50 0.25 -17.31
CA THR A 81 -7.87 -0.51 -16.22
C THR A 81 -6.88 0.37 -15.47
N LEU A 82 -7.09 0.51 -14.16
CA LEU A 82 -6.15 1.16 -13.27
C LEU A 82 -5.30 0.08 -12.59
N TYR A 83 -4.01 0.07 -12.86
CA TYR A 83 -3.06 -0.74 -12.09
C TYR A 83 -2.61 0.04 -10.87
N VAL A 84 -2.45 -0.62 -9.74
CA VAL A 84 -2.10 0.00 -8.46
C VAL A 84 -0.91 -0.73 -7.87
N ILE A 85 0.14 0.01 -7.51
CA ILE A 85 1.31 -0.51 -6.79
C ILE A 85 1.45 0.22 -5.45
N ARG A 86 1.47 -0.55 -4.36
CA ARG A 86 1.84 -0.04 -3.02
C ARG A 86 2.64 -1.10 -2.26
N ALA A 87 3.95 -0.92 -2.21
CA ALA A 87 4.88 -1.80 -1.49
C ALA A 87 6.13 -1.05 -1.04
N GLY A 88 7.06 -1.72 -0.36
CA GLY A 88 8.37 -1.19 0.06
C GLY A 88 8.57 -1.11 1.56
N GLY A 89 7.50 -0.96 2.35
CA GLY A 89 7.61 -0.89 3.82
C GLY A 89 8.17 -2.19 4.42
N ASN A 90 7.71 -3.34 3.92
CA ASN A 90 8.16 -4.65 4.37
C ASN A 90 9.63 -4.93 4.01
N ASP A 91 10.15 -4.35 2.92
CA ASP A 91 11.55 -4.51 2.54
C ASP A 91 12.48 -3.96 3.64
N TYR A 92 12.14 -2.80 4.23
CA TYR A 92 12.89 -2.22 5.35
C TYR A 92 12.67 -2.95 6.67
N TYR A 93 11.49 -3.56 6.85
CA TYR A 93 11.18 -4.37 8.02
C TYR A 93 12.01 -5.67 8.03
N PHE A 94 11.96 -6.43 6.93
CA PHE A 94 12.63 -7.72 6.79
C PHE A 94 14.14 -7.61 6.60
N ASN A 95 14.61 -6.53 5.97
CA ASN A 95 16.04 -6.31 5.77
C ASN A 95 16.45 -4.88 6.14
N LYS A 96 16.92 -4.71 7.38
CA LYS A 96 17.31 -3.40 7.90
C LYS A 96 18.49 -2.77 7.15
N THR A 97 19.31 -3.55 6.43
CA THR A 97 20.49 -3.04 5.71
C THR A 97 20.22 -2.72 4.24
N ILE A 98 19.02 -3.01 3.72
CA ILE A 98 18.67 -2.74 2.33
C ILE A 98 18.77 -1.25 2.01
N SER A 99 19.37 -0.93 0.86
CA SER A 99 19.39 0.44 0.34
C SER A 99 18.00 0.83 -0.18
N PRO A 100 17.45 1.99 0.22
CA PRO A 100 16.21 2.50 -0.38
C PRO A 100 16.22 2.58 -1.90
N SER A 101 17.37 2.85 -2.54
CA SER A 101 17.47 2.88 -4.01
C SER A 101 17.10 1.55 -4.62
N ARG A 102 17.54 0.42 -4.03
CA ARG A 102 17.24 -0.92 -4.54
C ARG A 102 15.74 -1.24 -4.47
N VAL A 103 15.09 -0.83 -3.38
CA VAL A 103 13.64 -0.98 -3.20
C VAL A 103 12.87 -0.13 -4.21
N VAL A 104 13.29 1.13 -4.41
CA VAL A 104 12.69 2.02 -5.42
C VAL A 104 12.89 1.48 -6.83
N ASP A 105 14.08 1.01 -7.18
CA ASP A 105 14.37 0.43 -8.50
C ASP A 105 13.48 -0.78 -8.79
N SER A 106 13.23 -1.62 -7.78
CA SER A 106 12.29 -2.75 -7.89
C SER A 106 10.86 -2.28 -8.22
N ILE A 107 10.35 -1.25 -7.54
CA ILE A 107 9.05 -0.63 -7.85
C ILE A 107 9.02 -0.05 -9.26
N LEU A 108 10.07 0.68 -9.67
CA LEU A 108 10.16 1.24 -11.03
C LEU A 108 10.23 0.15 -12.11
N ASN A 109 10.84 -0.99 -11.80
CA ASN A 109 10.85 -2.14 -12.70
C ASN A 109 9.46 -2.80 -12.78
N CYS A 110 8.72 -2.92 -11.68
CA CYS A 110 7.32 -3.34 -11.68
C CYS A 110 6.46 -2.42 -12.56
N VAL A 111 6.64 -1.10 -12.46
CA VAL A 111 5.99 -0.12 -13.35
C VAL A 111 6.36 -0.39 -14.81
N LYS A 112 7.64 -0.57 -15.14
CA LYS A 112 8.08 -0.89 -16.52
C LYS A 112 7.47 -2.19 -17.03
N ASP A 113 7.34 -3.21 -16.19
CA ASP A 113 6.78 -4.50 -16.56
C ASP A 113 5.28 -4.38 -16.89
N LEU A 114 4.53 -3.58 -16.13
CA LEU A 114 3.14 -3.23 -16.47
C LEU A 114 3.03 -2.42 -17.78
N LEU A 115 3.97 -1.50 -18.02
CA LEU A 115 3.99 -0.73 -19.26
C LEU A 115 4.29 -1.59 -20.49
N LYS A 116 5.15 -2.62 -20.37
CA LYS A 116 5.44 -3.57 -21.46
C LYS A 116 4.20 -4.34 -21.90
N ILE A 117 3.27 -4.62 -20.99
CA ILE A 117 2.00 -5.29 -21.31
C ILE A 117 0.88 -4.32 -21.71
N GLY A 118 1.21 -3.05 -21.94
CA GLY A 118 0.29 -2.06 -22.46
C GLY A 118 -0.57 -1.34 -21.42
N ALA A 119 -0.23 -1.41 -20.12
CA ALA A 119 -0.89 -0.61 -19.09
C ALA A 119 -0.84 0.89 -19.45
N LYS A 120 -1.97 1.58 -19.29
CA LYS A 120 -2.09 3.02 -19.58
C LYS A 120 -2.23 3.87 -18.33
N HIS A 121 -2.84 3.34 -17.28
CA HIS A 121 -3.08 4.05 -16.04
C HIS A 121 -2.47 3.26 -14.88
N ILE A 122 -1.46 3.83 -14.22
CA ILE A 122 -0.79 3.20 -13.09
C ILE A 122 -0.79 4.20 -11.93
N LEU A 123 -1.42 3.83 -10.82
CA LEU A 123 -1.34 4.54 -9.55
C LEU A 123 -0.24 3.91 -8.70
N ILE A 124 0.69 4.74 -8.24
CA ILE A 124 1.73 4.41 -7.31
C ILE A 124 1.50 5.21 -6.04
N MET A 125 1.58 4.56 -4.88
CA MET A 125 1.59 5.25 -3.59
C MET A 125 3.01 5.20 -3.01
N ASN A 126 3.50 6.35 -2.54
CA ASN A 126 4.77 6.40 -1.82
C ASN A 126 4.65 5.77 -0.41
N GLN A 127 5.73 5.73 0.36
CA GLN A 127 5.68 5.21 1.73
C GLN A 127 4.91 6.16 2.65
N SER A 128 4.06 5.59 3.49
CA SER A 128 3.49 6.29 4.65
C SER A 128 4.60 6.71 5.63
N PRO A 129 4.36 7.66 6.55
CA PRO A 129 5.36 8.06 7.54
C PRO A 129 5.60 6.94 8.56
N THR A 130 6.43 5.96 8.19
CA THR A 130 6.63 4.72 8.96
C THR A 130 7.14 4.99 10.37
N GLN A 131 7.88 6.09 10.56
CA GLN A 131 8.37 6.53 11.87
C GLN A 131 7.26 6.86 12.88
N THR A 132 6.01 7.02 12.44
CA THR A 132 4.87 7.31 13.33
C THR A 132 4.09 6.05 13.70
N MET A 133 4.46 4.88 13.16
CA MET A 133 3.73 3.64 13.44
C MET A 133 4.03 3.13 14.87
N PRO A 134 3.06 2.49 15.56
CA PRO A 134 3.25 2.10 16.96
C PRO A 134 4.30 1.01 17.22
N PHE A 135 4.69 0.23 16.20
CA PHE A 135 5.84 -0.71 16.34
C PHE A 135 7.19 0.01 16.53
N ILE A 136 7.25 1.32 16.29
CA ILE A 136 8.41 2.17 16.54
C ILE A 136 8.43 2.55 18.03
N GLN A 137 9.41 2.00 18.75
CA GLN A 137 9.52 2.13 20.21
C GLN A 137 10.80 2.85 20.65
N THR A 138 11.79 3.03 19.76
CA THR A 138 13.08 3.64 20.10
C THR A 138 13.45 4.81 19.20
N GLN A 139 14.27 5.73 19.71
CA GLN A 139 14.80 6.85 18.93
C GLN A 139 15.64 6.38 17.72
N GLU A 140 16.36 5.27 17.86
CA GLU A 140 17.12 4.68 16.75
C GLU A 140 16.19 4.22 15.62
N GLN A 141 15.05 3.60 15.96
CA GLN A 141 14.04 3.22 14.97
C GLN A 141 13.42 4.45 14.29
N ILE A 142 13.13 5.53 15.04
CA ILE A 142 12.62 6.78 14.47
C ILE A 142 13.59 7.33 13.43
N VAL A 143 14.88 7.47 13.79
CA VAL A 143 15.93 7.93 12.86
C VAL A 143 16.06 6.98 11.66
N TYR A 144 15.98 5.68 11.93
CA TYR A 144 16.08 4.65 10.91
C TYR A 144 14.97 4.81 9.86
N TYR A 145 13.71 4.78 10.26
CA TYR A 145 12.59 4.79 9.34
C TYR A 145 12.35 6.16 8.70
N THR A 146 12.65 7.26 9.40
CA THR A 146 12.55 8.61 8.83
C THR A 146 13.47 8.76 7.62
N SER A 147 14.75 8.39 7.77
CA SER A 147 15.73 8.53 6.69
C SER A 147 15.39 7.65 5.46
N ARG A 148 14.97 6.40 5.69
CA ARG A 148 14.58 5.46 4.62
C ARG A 148 13.33 5.94 3.89
N THR A 149 12.31 6.36 4.65
CA THR A 149 11.03 6.83 4.10
C THR A 149 11.22 8.08 3.23
N ILE A 150 11.95 9.10 3.75
CA ILE A 150 12.20 10.33 3.00
C ILE A 150 13.01 10.04 1.73
N TYR A 151 14.09 9.28 1.85
CA TYR A 151 14.93 8.95 0.70
C TYR A 151 14.16 8.13 -0.35
N HIS A 152 13.40 7.13 0.08
CA HIS A 152 12.56 6.33 -0.81
C HIS A 152 11.55 7.20 -1.56
N ASN A 153 10.82 8.06 -0.85
CA ASN A 153 9.77 8.88 -1.44
C ASN A 153 10.35 9.88 -2.45
N ASN A 154 11.49 10.51 -2.13
CA ASN A 154 12.20 11.42 -3.04
C ASN A 154 12.69 10.69 -4.31
N ASN A 155 13.33 9.53 -4.15
CA ASN A 155 13.85 8.76 -5.28
C ASN A 155 12.73 8.17 -6.14
N LEU A 156 11.64 7.71 -5.52
CA LEU A 156 10.46 7.22 -6.24
C LEU A 156 9.85 8.34 -7.07
N SER A 157 9.65 9.53 -6.49
CA SER A 157 9.15 10.69 -7.22
C SER A 157 10.07 11.06 -8.40
N ALA A 158 11.38 11.13 -8.16
CA ALA A 158 12.35 11.44 -9.23
C ALA A 158 12.37 10.34 -10.31
N GLY A 159 12.25 9.08 -9.92
CA GLY A 159 12.20 7.93 -10.82
C GLY A 159 10.95 7.93 -11.70
N ILE A 160 9.77 8.16 -11.13
CA ILE A 160 8.51 8.27 -11.88
C ILE A 160 8.56 9.44 -12.87
N THR A 161 9.06 10.61 -12.47
CA THR A 161 9.23 11.76 -13.38
C THR A 161 10.17 11.44 -14.54
N LYS A 162 11.27 10.71 -14.28
CA LYS A 162 12.24 10.31 -15.32
C LYS A 162 11.73 9.26 -16.29
N LEU A 163 10.70 8.48 -15.92
CA LEU A 163 10.16 7.46 -16.81
C LEU A 163 9.48 8.04 -18.06
N ASP A 164 9.25 9.36 -18.15
CA ASP A 164 8.63 10.12 -19.26
C ASP A 164 7.99 9.26 -20.37
N TYR A 165 6.80 8.74 -20.06
CA TYR A 165 5.97 7.99 -21.00
C TYR A 165 4.84 8.85 -21.60
N ASN A 166 4.90 10.18 -21.46
CA ASN A 166 3.83 11.07 -21.92
C ASN A 166 3.58 10.95 -23.44
N HIS A 167 4.61 10.60 -24.21
CA HIS A 167 4.50 10.33 -25.65
C HIS A 167 3.70 9.05 -26.01
N LYS A 168 3.38 8.17 -25.04
CA LYS A 168 2.68 6.89 -25.27
C LYS A 168 1.23 6.86 -24.77
N GLN A 169 0.65 8.01 -24.44
CA GLN A 169 -0.69 8.12 -23.81
C GLN A 169 -0.77 7.31 -22.50
N VAL A 170 0.30 7.33 -21.71
CA VAL A 170 0.38 6.69 -20.39
C VAL A 170 0.25 7.77 -19.33
N THR A 171 -0.47 7.48 -18.27
CA THR A 171 -0.54 8.32 -17.07
C THR A 171 -0.05 7.54 -15.85
N LEU A 172 1.03 8.04 -15.25
CA LEU A 172 1.55 7.56 -13.97
C LEU A 172 1.10 8.52 -12.88
N TYR A 173 0.23 8.05 -12.00
CA TYR A 173 -0.26 8.80 -10.85
C TYR A 173 0.62 8.48 -9.65
N LEU A 174 1.29 9.48 -9.07
CA LEU A 174 1.99 9.32 -7.79
C LEU A 174 1.18 10.00 -6.69
N PHE A 175 0.54 9.20 -5.84
CA PHE A 175 -0.19 9.73 -4.68
C PHE A 175 0.73 9.82 -3.46
N ASP A 176 0.85 11.02 -2.91
CA ASP A 176 1.66 11.31 -1.74
C ASP A 176 0.91 10.98 -0.44
N VAL A 177 0.87 9.68 -0.10
CA VAL A 177 0.27 9.22 1.16
C VAL A 177 1.09 9.64 2.37
N TYR A 178 2.39 9.89 2.21
CA TYR A 178 3.26 10.41 3.28
C TYR A 178 2.71 11.72 3.85
N SER A 179 2.60 12.74 3.00
CA SER A 179 2.15 14.06 3.40
C SER A 179 0.69 14.04 3.83
N PHE A 180 -0.14 13.21 3.19
CA PHE A 180 -1.54 13.05 3.57
C PHE A 180 -1.70 12.52 5.01
N ILE A 181 -0.97 11.45 5.37
CA ILE A 181 -1.05 10.88 6.72
C ILE A 181 -0.46 11.82 7.76
N LEU A 182 0.66 12.49 7.47
CA LEU A 182 1.20 13.51 8.37
C LEU A 182 0.23 14.67 8.60
N LYS A 183 -0.54 15.08 7.57
CA LYS A 183 -1.60 16.07 7.75
C LYS A 183 -2.67 15.58 8.71
N ILE A 184 -3.12 14.33 8.62
CA ILE A 184 -4.08 13.76 9.58
C ILE A 184 -3.49 13.75 10.99
N ILE A 185 -2.27 13.24 11.15
CA ILE A 185 -1.61 13.14 12.46
C ILE A 185 -1.42 14.52 13.09
N ASN A 186 -0.95 15.51 12.33
CA ASN A 186 -0.73 16.87 12.83
C ASN A 186 -2.03 17.63 13.15
N ASN A 187 -3.18 17.15 12.65
CA ASN A 187 -4.50 17.75 12.89
C ASN A 187 -5.43 16.78 13.63
N HIS A 188 -4.88 15.82 14.38
CA HIS A 188 -5.64 14.69 14.91
C HIS A 188 -6.80 15.09 15.83
N GLU A 189 -6.70 16.23 16.52
CA GLU A 189 -7.77 16.77 17.37
C GLU A 189 -9.05 17.06 16.57
N ASN A 190 -8.91 17.59 15.34
CA ASN A 190 -10.05 17.85 14.44
C ASN A 190 -10.77 16.58 14.00
N TYR A 191 -10.08 15.43 14.07
CA TYR A 191 -10.64 14.13 13.75
C TYR A 191 -11.01 13.32 15.01
N SER A 192 -10.71 13.83 16.21
CA SER A 192 -10.82 13.10 17.47
C SER A 192 -10.08 11.75 17.43
N LEU A 193 -8.84 11.76 16.93
CA LEU A 193 -8.00 10.58 16.76
C LEU A 193 -6.89 10.50 17.82
N ASN A 194 -6.67 9.29 18.35
CA ASN A 194 -5.46 8.89 19.05
C ASN A 194 -4.38 8.53 18.03
N ILE A 195 -3.23 9.19 18.16
CA ILE A 195 -2.06 9.04 17.28
C ILE A 195 -0.88 8.32 17.95
N LYS A 196 -0.92 8.14 19.28
CA LYS A 196 0.19 7.57 20.07
C LYS A 196 0.03 6.07 20.26
N ASP A 197 -1.20 5.64 20.50
CA ASP A 197 -1.52 4.24 20.78
C ASP A 197 -2.13 3.55 19.55
N HIS A 198 -2.25 2.22 19.64
CA HIS A 198 -3.05 1.40 18.74
C HIS A 198 -4.24 0.79 19.47
N CYS A 199 -5.34 0.53 18.74
CA CYS A 199 -6.57 0.04 19.36
C CYS A 199 -6.47 -1.43 19.82
N TRP A 200 -5.75 -2.29 19.10
CA TRP A 200 -5.68 -3.73 19.35
C TRP A 200 -4.27 -4.16 19.74
N ASN A 201 -4.15 -4.94 20.81
CA ASN A 201 -2.91 -5.64 21.10
C ASN A 201 -2.89 -6.98 20.38
N VAL A 202 -1.80 -7.29 19.69
CA VAL A 202 -1.64 -8.52 18.89
C VAL A 202 -0.43 -9.28 19.41
N LEU A 203 -0.63 -10.52 19.83
CA LEU A 203 0.45 -11.42 20.28
C LEU A 203 0.39 -12.70 19.46
N ASN A 204 1.51 -13.03 18.80
CA ASN A 204 1.63 -14.21 17.94
C ASN A 204 0.49 -14.32 16.91
N GLY A 205 0.07 -13.18 16.34
CA GLY A 205 -1.02 -13.12 15.37
C GLY A 205 -2.44 -13.07 15.93
N ASN A 206 -2.61 -13.30 17.23
CA ASN A 206 -3.91 -13.27 17.87
C ASN A 206 -4.14 -11.91 18.53
N VAL A 207 -5.32 -11.34 18.30
CA VAL A 207 -5.73 -10.13 19.01
C VAL A 207 -6.09 -10.50 20.44
N THR A 208 -5.34 -9.97 21.41
CA THR A 208 -5.50 -10.27 22.83
C THR A 208 -6.24 -9.17 23.60
N ILE A 209 -6.24 -7.94 23.06
CA ILE A 209 -6.98 -6.80 23.61
C ILE A 209 -7.63 -6.07 22.45
N LEU A 210 -8.92 -5.73 22.58
CA LEU A 210 -9.65 -4.89 21.64
C LEU A 210 -10.15 -3.63 22.35
N CYS A 211 -9.84 -2.45 21.82
CA CYS A 211 -10.50 -1.23 22.26
C CYS A 211 -11.97 -1.20 21.77
N SER A 212 -12.85 -0.50 22.49
CA SER A 212 -14.27 -0.40 22.14
C SER A 212 -14.55 0.50 20.94
N ASN A 213 -13.67 1.48 20.67
CA ASN A 213 -13.90 2.56 19.70
C ASN A 213 -12.75 2.65 18.68
N PRO A 214 -12.55 1.67 17.78
CA PRO A 214 -11.45 1.69 16.81
C PRO A 214 -11.47 2.95 15.91
N GLU A 215 -12.65 3.52 15.67
CA GLU A 215 -12.80 4.75 14.88
C GLU A 215 -12.14 5.99 15.51
N SER A 216 -11.76 5.95 16.79
CA SER A 216 -11.00 7.04 17.43
C SER A 216 -9.49 6.84 17.37
N TYR A 217 -8.97 5.90 16.57
CA TYR A 217 -7.53 5.62 16.45
C TYR A 217 -7.05 5.76 15.01
N VAL A 218 -5.81 6.22 14.84
CA VAL A 218 -5.12 6.11 13.54
C VAL A 218 -4.77 4.65 13.24
N TYR A 219 -4.28 3.95 14.26
CA TYR A 219 -3.72 2.60 14.12
C TYR A 219 -4.62 1.55 14.78
N ILE A 220 -4.92 0.50 14.03
CA ILE A 220 -5.70 -0.63 14.56
C ILE A 220 -4.83 -1.56 15.38
N ASP A 221 -3.60 -1.82 14.93
CA ASP A 221 -2.58 -2.62 15.60
C ASP A 221 -1.22 -1.89 15.47
N GLN A 222 -0.10 -2.58 15.72
CA GLN A 222 1.22 -1.97 15.68
C GLN A 222 1.70 -1.51 14.29
N TYR A 223 1.04 -1.96 13.22
CA TYR A 223 1.50 -1.80 11.84
C TYR A 223 0.44 -1.16 10.92
N HIS A 224 -0.84 -1.37 11.20
CA HIS A 224 -1.92 -1.10 10.26
C HIS A 224 -2.85 0.03 10.69
N PHE A 225 -3.45 0.66 9.70
CA PHE A 225 -4.43 1.72 9.89
C PHE A 225 -5.83 1.17 10.20
N THR A 226 -6.63 1.97 10.89
CA THR A 226 -8.06 1.67 11.11
C THR A 226 -8.86 1.86 9.81
N ALA A 227 -10.07 1.30 9.78
CA ALA A 227 -11.02 1.45 8.68
C ALA A 227 -11.32 2.94 8.40
N ARG A 228 -11.38 3.77 9.47
CA ARG A 228 -11.54 5.23 9.35
C ARG A 228 -10.44 5.87 8.52
N ILE A 229 -9.19 5.53 8.81
CA ILE A 229 -8.05 6.10 8.07
C ILE A 229 -8.03 5.56 6.64
N HIS A 230 -8.38 4.28 6.44
CA HIS A 230 -8.54 3.73 5.10
C HIS A 230 -9.62 4.45 4.29
N GLU A 231 -10.75 4.82 4.89
CA GLU A 231 -11.79 5.62 4.25
C GLU A 231 -11.27 7.00 3.83
N LEU A 232 -10.59 7.72 4.74
CA LEU A 232 -9.97 9.01 4.41
C LEU A 232 -8.94 8.91 3.28
N ILE A 233 -8.10 7.86 3.27
CA ILE A 233 -7.15 7.61 2.17
C ILE A 233 -7.92 7.33 0.87
N GLY A 234 -8.96 6.49 0.93
CA GLY A 234 -9.77 6.13 -0.23
C GLY A 234 -10.41 7.35 -0.88
N ASP A 235 -11.02 8.23 -0.07
CA ASP A 235 -11.63 9.49 -0.54
C ASP A 235 -10.58 10.45 -1.14
N ALA A 236 -9.41 10.56 -0.51
CA ALA A 236 -8.33 11.40 -1.01
C ALA A 236 -7.76 10.90 -2.34
N VAL A 237 -7.55 9.58 -2.48
CA VAL A 237 -7.09 8.96 -3.73
C VAL A 237 -8.16 9.11 -4.81
N ARG A 238 -9.44 8.91 -4.45
CA ARG A 238 -10.58 9.11 -5.34
C ARG A 238 -10.58 10.52 -5.92
N GLN A 239 -10.48 11.53 -5.06
CA GLN A 239 -10.45 12.92 -5.46
C GLN A 239 -9.22 13.24 -6.32
N PHE A 240 -8.05 12.74 -5.93
CA PHE A 240 -6.80 12.90 -6.69
C PHE A 240 -6.94 12.37 -8.13
N LEU A 241 -7.45 11.14 -8.30
CA LEU A 241 -7.64 10.54 -9.62
C LEU A 241 -8.60 11.36 -10.51
N LEU A 242 -9.68 11.91 -9.93
CA LEU A 242 -10.61 12.79 -10.67
C LEU A 242 -9.93 14.08 -11.13
N THR A 243 -9.12 14.71 -10.28
CA THR A 243 -8.46 15.98 -10.60
C THR A 243 -7.28 15.82 -11.55
N SER A 244 -6.56 14.70 -11.49
CA SER A 244 -5.33 14.50 -12.27
C SER A 244 -5.57 13.97 -13.69
N SER A 245 -6.77 13.45 -13.98
CA SER A 245 -7.06 12.82 -15.27
C SER A 245 -8.01 13.61 -16.17
N GLY A 246 -8.82 14.52 -15.62
CA GLY A 246 -9.96 15.09 -16.36
C GLY A 246 -11.01 14.03 -16.76
N ILE A 247 -10.86 12.80 -16.28
CA ILE A 247 -11.73 11.65 -16.58
C ILE A 247 -12.52 11.31 -15.30
N THR A 248 -13.81 11.02 -15.44
CA THR A 248 -14.65 10.51 -14.34
C THR A 248 -14.22 9.08 -13.94
N ILE A 249 -14.17 8.76 -12.65
CA ILE A 249 -13.81 7.42 -12.13
C ILE A 249 -14.63 6.29 -12.78
N SER A 250 -15.85 6.58 -13.23
CA SER A 250 -16.69 5.67 -14.02
C SER A 250 -16.06 5.17 -15.33
N SER A 251 -14.95 5.75 -15.76
CA SER A 251 -14.12 5.27 -16.87
C SER A 251 -13.30 4.03 -16.53
N TYR A 252 -12.88 3.86 -15.27
CA TYR A 252 -12.16 2.68 -14.81
C TYR A 252 -13.16 1.59 -14.47
N SER A 253 -13.11 0.49 -15.22
CA SER A 253 -13.96 -0.68 -14.97
C SER A 253 -13.27 -1.71 -14.10
N ILE A 254 -11.93 -1.70 -13.98
CA ILE A 254 -11.16 -2.69 -13.22
C ILE A 254 -9.98 -2.02 -12.50
N SER A 255 -9.79 -2.32 -11.22
CA SER A 255 -8.54 -2.05 -10.49
C SER A 255 -7.77 -3.33 -10.26
N ILE A 256 -6.50 -3.36 -10.66
CA ILE A 256 -5.59 -4.47 -10.38
C ILE A 256 -4.59 -3.99 -9.33
N ILE A 257 -4.62 -4.62 -8.17
CA ILE A 257 -3.73 -4.27 -7.05
C ILE A 257 -2.60 -5.28 -7.01
N LEU A 258 -1.39 -4.75 -6.97
CA LEU A 258 -0.12 -5.45 -6.98
C LEU A 258 0.77 -4.88 -5.87
#